data_AF-A0A9D6DRD2-F1
#
_entry.id   AF-A0A9D6DRD2-F1
#
_cell.length_a   1.000
_cell.length_b   1.000
_cell.length_c   1.000
_cell.angle_alpha   90.00
_cell.angle_beta   90.00
_cell.angle_gamma   90.00
#
_symmetry.space_group_name_H-M   'P 1'
#
loop_
_entity.id
_entity.type
_entity.pdbx_description
1 polymer ?
#
loop_
_entity_poly.entity_id
_entity_poly.type
_entity_poly.pdbx_seq_one_letter_code
_entity_poly.pdbx_strand_id
1 'polypeptide(L)'
;MALSIINCSDPNEADVVLLGANYDVTSSFGKGASQGPAAIIDCLNTQVEFLDRHTGLIPRDHLKIAYHDLGDLNSLGPEEMVAKVGEAYRNHLGYERFNILLGGEHAVTNAALKEIGLRHFPSEITIVQLDAHFDLRDTDEDFNDAPWGKYSHACVMRRAAELGYKIVTVGVRAYSQEEFDFARQNSIAFFEWGRGQAPSHSEILKAITTEKVYLTIDADGFDPVHLPATGTPVPGGLEWNYALGLIGQIFKHKKVVGADVVEVSPRAGENLTEYGAAQICHSLMAGRLIQSHQIKDMNNDHNNLKRDSMFNSRSDSEIDFGDGLGPPVIGRSVEECDSLKDIFENALPAFGGAYLKRVYGILRAAVLNNVPLVISVAGPVTVS
;
A
#
# COMPACT_ATOMS: atom_id res chain seq x y z
N MET A 1 18.71 -22.24 11.41
CA MET A 1 17.41 -21.56 11.59
C MET A 1 16.74 -21.48 10.24
N ALA A 2 15.41 -21.57 10.17
CA ALA A 2 14.69 -21.26 8.94
C ALA A 2 14.94 -19.80 8.55
N LEU A 3 14.98 -19.50 7.25
CA LEU A 3 15.05 -18.11 6.78
C LEU A 3 13.70 -17.43 7.05
N SER A 4 13.72 -16.15 7.40
CA SER A 4 12.54 -15.30 7.61
C SER A 4 12.67 -14.01 6.80
N ILE A 5 11.53 -13.37 6.49
CA ILE A 5 11.46 -11.99 5.99
C ILE A 5 12.12 -11.03 6.99
N ILE A 6 11.87 -11.22 8.29
CA ILE A 6 12.51 -10.45 9.36
C ILE A 6 13.92 -11.03 9.54
N ASN A 7 14.92 -10.22 9.17
CA ASN A 7 16.31 -10.65 9.04
C ASN A 7 17.29 -9.83 9.90
N CYS A 8 16.80 -8.86 10.67
CA CYS A 8 17.58 -7.99 11.54
C CYS A 8 17.06 -8.06 12.98
N SER A 9 17.95 -8.28 13.95
CA SER A 9 17.60 -8.37 15.37
C SER A 9 17.59 -7.03 16.10
N ASP A 10 18.35 -6.04 15.62
CA ASP A 10 18.40 -4.70 16.21
C ASP A 10 17.61 -3.71 15.34
N PRO A 11 16.48 -3.18 15.83
CA PRO A 11 15.72 -2.14 15.14
C PRO A 11 16.53 -0.88 14.82
N ASN A 12 17.61 -0.58 15.55
CA ASN A 12 18.47 0.57 15.28
C ASN A 12 19.37 0.38 14.06
N GLU A 13 19.59 -0.86 13.62
CA GLU A 13 20.33 -1.13 12.39
C GLU A 13 19.41 -1.35 11.18
N ALA A 14 18.09 -1.34 11.37
CA ALA A 14 17.13 -1.69 10.34
C ALA A 14 16.86 -0.54 9.35
N ASP A 15 16.68 -0.91 8.09
CA ASP A 15 16.16 -0.04 7.03
C ASP A 15 14.62 0.08 7.15
N VAL A 16 13.98 -1.00 7.57
CA VAL A 16 12.54 -1.06 7.84
C VAL A 16 12.30 -1.58 9.26
N VAL A 17 11.52 -0.84 10.05
CA VAL A 17 11.07 -1.27 11.37
C VAL A 17 9.57 -1.54 11.32
N LEU A 18 9.20 -2.79 11.59
CA LEU A 18 7.84 -3.18 11.95
C LEU A 18 7.65 -2.85 13.43
N LEU A 19 6.78 -1.91 13.76
CA LEU A 19 6.52 -1.49 15.14
C LEU A 19 5.17 -2.04 15.59
N GLY A 20 5.14 -2.99 16.53
CA GLY A 20 3.89 -3.56 17.04
C GLY A 20 3.29 -2.74 18.18
N ALA A 21 2.03 -2.31 18.05
CA ALA A 21 1.28 -1.61 19.08
C ALA A 21 0.01 -2.39 19.43
N ASN A 22 0.10 -3.25 20.45
CA ASN A 22 -0.98 -4.15 20.85
C ASN A 22 -2.01 -3.38 21.69
N TYR A 23 -2.93 -2.68 21.02
CA TYR A 23 -3.94 -1.81 21.63
C TYR A 23 -5.30 -1.98 20.95
N ASP A 24 -6.37 -2.12 21.74
CA ASP A 24 -7.73 -2.37 21.26
C ASP A 24 -8.78 -1.91 22.30
N VAL A 25 -8.50 -0.82 23.01
CA VAL A 25 -9.33 -0.33 24.13
C VAL A 25 -10.58 0.38 23.64
N THR A 26 -10.49 1.17 22.56
CA THR A 26 -11.58 2.01 22.09
C THR A 26 -12.50 1.35 21.06
N SER A 27 -12.12 0.20 20.50
CA SER A 27 -12.97 -0.56 19.57
C SER A 27 -14.35 -0.84 20.15
N SER A 28 -15.40 -0.59 19.37
CA SER A 28 -16.78 -0.63 19.84
C SER A 28 -17.52 -1.94 19.54
N PHE A 29 -17.23 -2.60 18.41
CA PHE A 29 -17.94 -3.80 17.97
C PHE A 29 -17.19 -5.09 18.28
N GLY A 30 -16.23 -5.47 17.42
CA GLY A 30 -15.38 -6.63 17.62
C GLY A 30 -14.08 -6.28 18.35
N LYS A 31 -13.76 -7.01 19.41
CA LYS A 31 -12.44 -6.99 20.05
C LYS A 31 -11.53 -8.08 19.47
N GLY A 32 -10.24 -7.96 19.69
CA GLY A 32 -9.18 -8.88 19.29
C GLY A 32 -8.07 -8.22 18.48
N ALA A 33 -8.21 -6.96 18.08
CA ALA A 33 -7.25 -6.27 17.22
C ALA A 33 -5.86 -6.17 17.88
N SER A 34 -5.78 -6.08 19.21
CA SER A 34 -4.50 -6.08 19.94
C SER A 34 -3.64 -7.34 19.73
N GLN A 35 -4.21 -8.44 19.22
CA GLN A 35 -3.47 -9.65 18.83
C GLN A 35 -2.93 -9.61 17.39
N GLY A 36 -3.40 -8.64 16.59
CA GLY A 36 -3.04 -8.45 15.18
C GLY A 36 -1.54 -8.37 14.93
N PRO A 37 -0.77 -7.52 15.65
CA PRO A 37 0.66 -7.38 15.39
C PRO A 37 1.43 -8.70 15.51
N ALA A 38 1.18 -9.47 16.57
CA ALA A 38 1.83 -10.77 16.75
C ALA A 38 1.48 -11.75 15.63
N ALA A 39 0.21 -11.81 15.23
CA ALA A 39 -0.24 -12.74 14.20
C ALA A 39 0.31 -12.38 12.79
N ILE A 40 0.41 -11.09 12.47
CA ILE A 40 1.06 -10.61 11.23
C ILE A 40 2.53 -11.04 11.22
N ILE A 41 3.24 -10.87 12.33
CA ILE A 41 4.65 -11.23 12.48
C ILE A 41 4.85 -12.75 12.34
N ASP A 42 3.96 -13.55 12.92
CA ASP A 42 3.99 -15.01 12.75
C ASP A 42 3.86 -15.41 11.28
N CYS A 43 2.93 -14.80 10.53
CA CYS A 43 2.79 -15.03 9.10
C CYS A 43 4.03 -14.59 8.30
N LEU A 44 4.61 -13.42 8.59
CA LEU A 44 5.84 -12.94 7.96
C LEU A 44 7.05 -13.87 8.22
N ASN A 45 7.09 -14.51 9.39
CA ASN A 45 8.17 -15.44 9.75
C ASN A 45 8.00 -16.84 9.16
N THR A 46 6.77 -17.29 8.89
CA THR A 46 6.49 -18.72 8.67
C THR A 46 5.72 -19.06 7.41
N GLN A 47 4.99 -18.12 6.80
CA GLN A 47 3.99 -18.43 5.76
C GLN A 47 4.17 -17.62 4.48
N VAL A 48 4.62 -16.35 4.55
CA VAL A 48 4.74 -15.49 3.37
C VAL A 48 6.00 -15.85 2.57
N GLU A 49 5.82 -16.09 1.27
CA GLU A 49 6.92 -16.31 0.33
C GLU A 49 7.78 -15.05 0.15
N PHE A 50 9.09 -15.24 0.00
CA PHE A 50 10.03 -14.11 -0.03
C PHE A 50 9.93 -13.24 -1.29
N LEU A 51 9.39 -13.77 -2.39
CA LEU A 51 9.19 -13.02 -3.63
C LEU A 51 7.85 -12.28 -3.58
N ASP A 52 7.91 -10.95 -3.59
CA ASP A 52 6.72 -10.13 -3.81
C ASP A 52 6.30 -10.22 -5.29
N ARG A 53 5.15 -10.84 -5.55
CA ARG A 53 4.66 -11.11 -6.92
C ARG A 53 4.30 -9.87 -7.72
N HIS A 54 4.02 -8.74 -7.06
CA HIS A 54 3.58 -7.51 -7.73
C HIS A 54 4.76 -6.72 -8.27
N THR A 55 5.86 -6.72 -7.51
CA THR A 55 7.10 -6.00 -7.84
C THR A 55 8.16 -6.91 -8.47
N GLY A 56 8.11 -8.22 -8.21
CA GLY A 56 9.14 -9.18 -8.60
C GLY A 56 10.40 -9.11 -7.74
N LEU A 57 10.33 -8.46 -6.58
CA LEU A 57 11.47 -8.22 -5.69
C LEU A 57 11.45 -9.16 -4.48
N ILE A 58 12.64 -9.34 -3.89
CA ILE A 58 12.84 -10.08 -2.63
C ILE A 58 13.35 -9.08 -1.58
N PRO A 59 12.47 -8.37 -0.84
CA PRO A 59 12.87 -7.27 0.04
C PRO A 59 13.94 -7.65 1.07
N ARG A 60 13.82 -8.83 1.67
CA ARG A 60 14.75 -9.35 2.69
C ARG A 60 16.20 -9.54 2.20
N ASP A 61 16.43 -9.60 0.89
CA ASP A 61 17.78 -9.75 0.34
C ASP A 61 18.50 -8.40 0.21
N HIS A 62 17.75 -7.29 0.34
CA HIS A 62 18.24 -5.94 0.11
C HIS A 62 17.99 -4.97 1.27
N LEU A 63 17.08 -5.29 2.18
CA LEU A 63 16.73 -4.48 3.35
C LEU A 63 17.01 -5.25 4.63
N LYS A 64 17.56 -4.56 5.63
CA LYS A 64 17.52 -4.98 7.03
C LYS A 64 16.13 -4.69 7.59
N ILE A 65 15.38 -5.74 7.92
CA ILE A 65 14.00 -5.67 8.42
C ILE A 65 13.99 -6.18 9.85
N ALA A 66 13.59 -5.34 10.79
CA ALA A 66 13.47 -5.68 12.21
C ALA A 66 12.04 -5.49 12.70
N TYR A 67 11.69 -6.22 13.77
CA TYR A 67 10.45 -6.05 14.51
C TYR A 67 10.73 -5.52 15.91
N HIS A 68 9.94 -4.55 16.35
CA HIS A 68 9.95 -4.00 17.70
C HIS A 68 8.54 -4.09 18.28
N ASP A 69 8.35 -5.00 19.22
CA ASP A 69 7.09 -5.18 19.95
C ASP A 69 7.03 -4.22 21.15
N LEU A 70 5.99 -3.40 21.23
CA LEU A 70 5.74 -2.54 22.40
C LEU A 70 5.00 -3.26 23.53
N GLY A 71 4.61 -4.51 23.31
CA GLY A 71 3.84 -5.32 24.23
C GLY A 71 2.39 -4.86 24.35
N ASP A 72 1.69 -5.42 25.34
CA ASP A 72 0.30 -5.06 25.65
C ASP A 72 0.20 -3.61 26.14
N LEU A 73 -0.62 -2.81 25.45
CA LEU A 73 -0.89 -1.42 25.76
C LEU A 73 -2.31 -1.20 26.29
N ASN A 74 -3.12 -2.24 26.47
CA ASN A 74 -4.53 -2.12 26.83
C ASN A 74 -4.78 -1.57 28.25
N SER A 75 -3.74 -1.47 29.08
CA SER A 75 -3.83 -0.81 30.39
C SER A 75 -3.78 0.72 30.32
N LEU A 76 -3.49 1.29 29.15
CA LEU A 76 -3.31 2.72 28.93
C LEU A 76 -4.60 3.39 28.45
N GLY A 77 -4.79 4.66 28.81
CA GLY A 77 -5.76 5.50 28.12
C GLY A 77 -5.29 5.87 26.71
N PRO A 78 -6.19 6.30 25.80
CA PRO A 78 -5.84 6.64 24.43
C PRO A 78 -4.71 7.67 24.30
N GLU A 79 -4.70 8.72 25.11
CA GLU A 79 -3.65 9.75 25.05
C GLU A 79 -2.29 9.23 25.52
N GLU A 80 -2.28 8.38 26.54
CA GLU A 80 -1.07 7.72 27.05
C GLU A 80 -0.52 6.73 26.02
N MET A 81 -1.41 5.98 25.35
CA MET A 81 -1.05 5.12 24.24
C MET A 81 -0.41 5.93 23.12
N VAL A 82 -1.03 7.05 22.68
CA VAL A 82 -0.48 7.92 21.63
C VAL A 82 0.90 8.44 22.01
N ALA A 83 1.11 8.82 23.27
CA ALA A 83 2.41 9.28 23.75
C ALA A 83 3.46 8.17 23.71
N LYS A 84 3.15 6.97 24.22
CA LYS A 84 4.08 5.84 24.31
C LYS A 84 4.44 5.28 22.93
N VAL A 85 3.46 5.07 22.06
CA VAL A 85 3.69 4.62 20.68
C VAL A 85 4.46 5.70 19.91
N GLY A 86 4.14 6.98 20.12
CA GLY A 86 4.82 8.10 19.47
C GLY A 86 6.30 8.20 19.85
N GLU A 87 6.64 7.99 21.12
CA GLU A 87 8.04 7.92 21.56
C GLU A 87 8.81 6.81 20.82
N ALA A 88 8.26 5.60 20.78
CA ALA A 88 8.88 4.49 20.09
C ALA A 88 8.99 4.71 18.57
N TYR A 89 7.95 5.27 17.94
CA TYR A 89 7.94 5.61 16.53
C TYR A 89 9.04 6.63 16.20
N ARG A 90 9.15 7.68 17.01
CA ARG A 90 10.16 8.74 16.88
C ARG A 90 11.59 8.18 16.95
N ASN A 91 11.84 7.23 17.85
CA ASN A 91 13.16 6.61 17.99
C ASN A 91 13.62 5.86 16.73
N HIS A 92 12.67 5.46 15.88
CA HIS A 92 12.93 4.79 14.60
C HIS A 92 12.82 5.73 13.40
N LEU A 93 12.56 7.03 13.60
CA LEU A 93 12.65 8.03 12.54
C LEU A 93 14.13 8.34 12.23
N GLY A 94 14.57 8.05 11.00
CA GLY A 94 15.93 8.36 10.53
C GLY A 94 15.97 8.77 9.05
N TYR A 95 17.11 9.28 8.57
CA TYR A 95 17.26 9.80 7.19
C TYR A 95 16.99 8.73 6.10
N GLU A 96 17.03 7.44 6.43
CA GLU A 96 16.72 6.35 5.49
C GLU A 96 15.79 5.26 6.05
N ARG A 97 15.34 5.39 7.32
CA ARG A 97 14.49 4.39 7.96
C ARG A 97 13.03 4.57 7.54
N PHE A 98 12.34 3.44 7.39
CA PHE A 98 10.92 3.37 7.07
C PHE A 98 10.18 2.59 8.14
N ASN A 99 9.19 3.22 8.77
CA ASN A 99 8.38 2.58 9.80
C ASN A 99 7.09 2.05 9.18
N ILE A 100 6.77 0.80 9.48
CA ILE A 100 5.46 0.18 9.28
C ILE A 100 4.90 -0.09 10.68
N LEU A 101 3.92 0.71 11.11
CA LEU A 101 3.24 0.49 12.38
C LEU A 101 2.21 -0.64 12.18
N LEU A 102 2.33 -1.69 12.98
CA LEU A 102 1.36 -2.77 13.08
C LEU A 102 0.47 -2.45 14.26
N GLY A 103 -0.75 -2.01 13.98
CA GLY A 103 -1.70 -1.64 15.01
C GLY A 103 -2.48 -2.84 15.53
N GLY A 104 -3.14 -2.62 16.66
CA GLY A 104 -4.44 -3.23 16.87
C GLY A 104 -5.49 -2.34 16.22
N GLU A 105 -6.20 -1.55 17.01
CA GLU A 105 -7.20 -0.61 16.49
C GLU A 105 -6.59 0.61 15.78
N HIS A 106 -7.36 1.31 14.95
CA HIS A 106 -6.90 2.44 14.12
C HIS A 106 -6.42 3.66 14.92
N ALA A 107 -6.81 3.78 16.20
CA ALA A 107 -6.43 4.88 17.08
C ALA A 107 -4.90 5.07 17.19
N VAL A 108 -4.12 3.98 17.07
CA VAL A 108 -2.65 4.01 17.18
C VAL A 108 -2.00 4.87 16.08
N THR A 109 -2.67 5.04 14.95
CA THR A 109 -2.19 5.86 13.83
C THR A 109 -2.01 7.33 14.22
N ASN A 110 -2.75 7.83 15.23
CA ASN A 110 -2.53 9.17 15.81
C ASN A 110 -1.06 9.37 16.26
N ALA A 111 -0.42 8.32 16.79
CA ALA A 111 0.96 8.37 17.23
C ALA A 111 1.93 8.57 16.05
N ALA A 112 1.77 7.77 14.99
CA ALA A 112 2.61 7.87 13.79
C ALA A 112 2.44 9.23 13.10
N LEU A 113 1.19 9.67 12.92
CA LEU A 113 0.87 10.95 12.27
C LEU A 113 1.39 12.15 13.08
N LYS A 114 1.33 12.12 14.40
CA LYS A 114 1.92 13.18 15.22
C LYS A 114 3.43 13.33 14.94
N GLU A 115 4.16 12.21 14.95
CA GLU A 115 5.61 12.22 14.81
C GLU A 115 6.09 12.52 13.39
N ILE A 116 5.39 11.99 12.40
CA ILE A 116 5.63 12.33 10.99
C ILE A 116 5.36 13.82 10.73
N GLY A 117 4.30 14.36 11.33
CA GLY A 117 3.92 15.77 11.17
C GLY A 117 4.98 16.70 11.72
N LEU A 118 5.54 16.38 12.89
CA LEU A 118 6.67 17.11 13.47
C LEU A 118 7.90 17.09 12.57
N ARG A 119 8.11 16.01 11.81
CA ARG A 119 9.28 15.85 10.93
C ARG A 119 9.13 16.51 9.56
N HIS A 120 7.92 16.51 9.01
CA HIS A 120 7.69 16.83 7.60
C HIS A 120 6.66 17.93 7.34
N PHE A 121 6.03 18.48 8.39
CA PHE A 121 4.86 19.36 8.34
C PHE A 121 3.62 18.66 7.78
N PRO A 122 2.49 18.62 8.51
CA PRO A 122 1.27 17.93 8.06
C PRO A 122 0.77 18.37 6.67
N SER A 123 0.86 19.67 6.37
CA SER A 123 0.39 20.24 5.10
C SER A 123 1.18 19.79 3.86
N GLU A 124 2.37 19.21 4.04
CA GLU A 124 3.19 18.65 2.94
C GLU A 124 2.91 17.16 2.70
N ILE A 125 1.99 16.55 3.46
CA ILE A 125 1.70 15.12 3.40
C ILE A 125 0.23 14.90 3.07
N THR A 126 0.00 13.96 2.16
CA THR A 126 -1.32 13.36 1.94
C THR A 126 -1.36 12.03 2.65
N ILE A 127 -2.32 11.86 3.56
CA ILE A 127 -2.69 10.56 4.10
C ILE A 127 -3.57 9.89 3.04
N VAL A 128 -3.17 8.70 2.60
CA VAL A 128 -4.01 7.83 1.80
C VAL A 128 -4.51 6.73 2.71
N GLN A 129 -5.82 6.76 2.98
CA GLN A 129 -6.52 5.83 3.86
C GLN A 129 -7.27 4.81 3.00
N LEU A 130 -6.98 3.53 3.20
CA LEU A 130 -7.76 2.42 2.65
C LEU A 130 -8.65 1.87 3.77
N ASP A 131 -9.95 2.09 3.68
CA ASP A 131 -10.84 1.93 4.84
C ASP A 131 -12.32 1.86 4.40
N ALA A 132 -13.15 1.14 5.15
CA ALA A 132 -14.60 1.15 4.95
C ALA A 132 -15.27 2.39 5.54
N HIS A 133 -14.64 2.99 6.54
CA HIS A 133 -15.08 4.11 7.34
C HIS A 133 -14.32 5.39 6.98
N PHE A 134 -14.86 6.53 7.43
CA PHE A 134 -14.14 7.79 7.31
C PHE A 134 -13.18 8.03 8.46
N ASP A 135 -13.51 7.53 9.65
CA ASP A 135 -12.84 7.86 10.92
C ASP A 135 -12.76 9.36 11.18
N LEU A 136 -13.82 10.05 10.74
CA LEU A 136 -13.98 11.49 10.82
C LEU A 136 -14.96 11.87 11.92
N ARG A 137 -15.17 11.06 12.96
CA ARG A 137 -16.04 11.49 14.07
C ARG A 137 -15.28 12.45 14.99
N ASP A 138 -15.95 13.40 15.62
CA ASP A 138 -15.29 14.25 16.64
C ASP A 138 -15.01 13.49 17.94
N THR A 139 -15.95 12.66 18.37
CA THR A 139 -15.89 11.76 19.54
C THR A 139 -16.63 10.45 19.23
N ASP A 140 -16.53 9.46 20.12
CA ASP A 140 -17.27 8.19 20.07
C ASP A 140 -18.58 8.19 20.90
N GLU A 141 -19.02 9.36 21.39
CA GLU A 141 -20.17 9.48 22.30
C GLU A 141 -21.51 9.05 21.69
N ASP A 142 -21.62 9.02 20.37
CA ASP A 142 -22.88 8.68 19.69
C ASP A 142 -23.11 7.16 19.51
N PHE A 143 -22.07 6.34 19.72
CA PHE A 143 -22.18 4.88 19.63
C PHE A 143 -21.53 4.13 20.80
N ASN A 144 -20.95 4.82 21.78
CA ASN A 144 -20.31 4.22 22.95
C ASN A 144 -20.90 4.77 24.26
N ASP A 145 -21.40 3.86 25.12
CA ASP A 145 -21.95 4.20 26.44
C ASP A 145 -20.88 4.71 27.43
N ALA A 146 -19.61 4.37 27.19
CA ALA A 146 -18.45 4.82 27.96
C ALA A 146 -17.40 5.41 26.99
N PRO A 147 -17.60 6.65 26.52
CA PRO A 147 -16.81 7.23 25.44
C PRO A 147 -15.35 7.42 25.85
N TRP A 148 -14.46 7.11 24.92
CA TRP A 148 -13.02 7.35 25.01
C TRP A 148 -12.63 8.74 24.47
N GLY A 149 -13.59 9.44 23.87
CA GLY A 149 -13.45 10.81 23.42
C GLY A 149 -12.71 10.93 22.09
N LYS A 150 -11.80 11.89 22.01
CA LYS A 150 -11.23 12.40 20.76
C LYS A 150 -10.20 11.51 20.06
N TYR A 151 -9.73 10.48 20.76
CA TYR A 151 -8.64 9.58 20.31
C TYR A 151 -9.11 8.13 20.20
N SER A 152 -10.41 7.90 19.97
CA SER A 152 -10.90 6.58 19.57
C SER A 152 -10.48 6.23 18.14
N HIS A 153 -10.64 4.96 17.78
CA HIS A 153 -10.41 4.45 16.42
C HIS A 153 -11.16 5.29 15.38
N ALA A 154 -12.47 5.49 15.57
CA ALA A 154 -13.33 6.25 14.65
C ALA A 154 -13.08 7.78 14.56
N CYS A 155 -12.05 8.29 15.23
CA CYS A 155 -11.73 9.72 15.28
C CYS A 155 -10.37 10.09 14.65
N VAL A 156 -9.57 9.10 14.24
CA VAL A 156 -8.16 9.33 13.88
C VAL A 156 -7.99 10.29 12.70
N MET A 157 -8.87 10.23 11.69
CA MET A 157 -8.80 11.13 10.54
C MET A 157 -9.31 12.53 10.85
N ARG A 158 -10.25 12.69 11.79
CA ARG A 158 -10.65 14.03 12.28
C ARG A 158 -9.44 14.73 12.90
N ARG A 159 -8.70 14.02 13.76
CA ARG A 159 -7.48 14.55 14.39
C ARG A 159 -6.41 14.85 13.34
N ALA A 160 -6.25 14.00 12.32
CA ALA A 160 -5.33 14.27 11.22
C ALA A 160 -5.70 15.53 10.41
N ALA A 161 -6.99 15.73 10.10
CA ALA A 161 -7.46 16.92 9.40
C ALA A 161 -7.20 18.19 10.21
N GLU A 162 -7.43 18.15 11.53
CA GLU A 162 -7.16 19.27 12.45
C GLU A 162 -5.66 19.62 12.54
N LEU A 163 -4.77 18.64 12.39
CA LEU A 163 -3.33 18.86 12.30
C LEU A 163 -2.90 19.49 10.96
N GLY A 164 -3.79 19.51 9.95
CA GLY A 164 -3.55 20.14 8.66
C GLY A 164 -3.08 19.18 7.55
N TYR A 165 -3.21 17.86 7.75
CA TYR A 165 -2.95 16.88 6.71
C TYR A 165 -3.91 17.02 5.54
N LYS A 166 -3.44 16.69 4.33
CA LYS A 166 -4.34 16.37 3.22
C LYS A 166 -4.77 14.92 3.36
N ILE A 167 -6.01 14.60 3.02
CA ILE A 167 -6.58 13.25 3.19
C ILE A 167 -7.23 12.81 1.88
N VAL A 168 -6.92 11.58 1.48
CA VAL A 168 -7.56 10.85 0.39
C VAL A 168 -8.04 9.51 0.94
N THR A 169 -9.34 9.34 1.11
CA THR A 169 -9.94 8.09 1.60
C THR A 169 -10.45 7.25 0.43
N VAL A 170 -10.17 5.95 0.42
CA VAL A 170 -10.53 5.03 -0.67
C VAL A 170 -11.15 3.78 -0.05
N GLY A 171 -12.32 3.37 -0.57
CA GLY A 171 -13.04 2.20 -0.06
C GLY A 171 -14.23 2.54 0.84
N VAL A 172 -14.36 3.81 1.21
CA VAL A 172 -15.39 4.29 2.16
C VAL A 172 -16.79 3.91 1.68
N ARG A 173 -17.59 3.36 2.59
CA ARG A 173 -18.95 2.88 2.32
C ARG A 173 -19.83 2.75 3.58
N ALA A 174 -19.27 3.03 4.77
CA ALA A 174 -20.00 3.09 6.03
C ALA A 174 -19.59 4.35 6.80
N TYR A 175 -20.51 5.29 7.00
CA TYR A 175 -20.22 6.55 7.67
C TYR A 175 -21.51 7.25 8.14
N SER A 176 -21.37 8.10 9.15
CA SER A 176 -22.45 8.97 9.64
C SER A 176 -22.62 10.23 8.75
N GLN A 177 -23.75 10.92 8.92
CA GLN A 177 -23.99 12.20 8.25
C GLN A 177 -22.98 13.27 8.69
N GLU A 178 -22.58 13.26 9.97
CA GLU A 178 -21.61 14.20 10.54
C GLU A 178 -20.24 14.08 9.87
N GLU A 179 -19.77 12.85 9.69
CA GLU A 179 -18.51 12.57 8.99
C GLU A 179 -18.56 13.02 7.53
N PHE A 180 -19.66 12.71 6.83
CA PHE A 180 -19.85 13.11 5.45
C PHE A 180 -19.87 14.64 5.29
N ASP A 181 -20.58 15.34 6.17
CA ASP A 181 -20.63 16.80 6.17
C ASP A 181 -19.26 17.40 6.46
N PHE A 182 -18.53 16.86 7.43
CA PHE A 182 -17.16 17.31 7.71
C PHE A 182 -16.23 17.10 6.52
N ALA A 183 -16.26 15.93 5.89
CA ALA A 183 -15.45 15.63 4.71
C ALA A 183 -15.69 16.65 3.60
N ARG A 184 -16.97 16.99 3.35
CA ARG A 184 -17.36 17.99 2.34
C ARG A 184 -16.93 19.41 2.72
N GLN A 185 -17.16 19.82 3.98
CA GLN A 185 -16.79 21.15 4.47
C GLN A 185 -15.27 21.38 4.43
N ASN A 186 -14.48 20.34 4.70
CA ASN A 186 -13.01 20.40 4.72
C ASN A 186 -12.37 20.00 3.38
N SER A 187 -13.18 19.77 2.33
CA SER A 187 -12.69 19.37 1.00
C SER A 187 -11.78 18.13 1.04
N ILE A 188 -12.09 17.16 1.90
CA ILE A 188 -11.42 15.86 1.94
C ILE A 188 -11.82 15.10 0.67
N ALA A 189 -10.82 14.59 -0.07
CA ALA A 189 -11.07 13.77 -1.22
C ALA A 189 -11.43 12.35 -0.77
N PHE A 190 -12.53 11.81 -1.27
CA PHE A 190 -12.92 10.45 -0.96
C PHE A 190 -13.50 9.72 -2.16
N PHE A 191 -13.23 8.42 -2.20
CA PHE A 191 -13.61 7.52 -3.27
C PHE A 191 -14.52 6.44 -2.68
N GLU A 192 -15.82 6.74 -2.71
CA GLU A 192 -16.86 5.83 -2.21
C GLU A 192 -16.90 4.54 -3.04
N TRP A 193 -17.06 3.40 -2.39
CA TRP A 193 -17.05 2.09 -3.03
C TRP A 193 -18.48 1.52 -3.19
N GLY A 194 -18.68 0.66 -4.19
CA GLY A 194 -19.95 -0.06 -4.38
C GLY A 194 -21.11 0.75 -4.98
N ARG A 195 -20.95 2.04 -5.30
CA ARG A 195 -22.00 2.88 -5.96
C ARG A 195 -21.87 3.00 -7.48
N GLY A 196 -20.92 2.32 -8.10
CA GLY A 196 -20.69 2.39 -9.53
C GLY A 196 -19.40 1.69 -9.94
N GLN A 197 -18.85 2.11 -11.09
CA GLN A 197 -17.54 1.65 -11.51
C GLN A 197 -16.48 2.07 -10.48
N ALA A 198 -15.63 1.12 -10.09
CA ALA A 198 -14.49 1.41 -9.23
C ALA A 198 -13.61 2.50 -9.87
N PRO A 199 -13.20 3.53 -9.11
CA PRO A 199 -12.33 4.58 -9.61
C PRO A 199 -11.00 3.99 -10.06
N SER A 200 -10.44 4.53 -11.14
CA SER A 200 -9.12 4.12 -11.60
C SER A 200 -8.04 4.58 -10.61
N HIS A 201 -6.92 3.85 -10.54
CA HIS A 201 -5.77 4.27 -9.75
C HIS A 201 -5.25 5.66 -10.17
N SER A 202 -5.38 6.03 -11.45
CA SER A 202 -4.99 7.35 -11.93
C SER A 202 -5.84 8.47 -11.35
N GLU A 203 -7.15 8.25 -11.14
CA GLU A 203 -8.03 9.25 -10.51
C GLU A 203 -7.64 9.46 -9.04
N ILE A 204 -7.34 8.38 -8.31
CA ILE A 204 -6.87 8.46 -6.93
C ILE A 204 -5.52 9.18 -6.86
N LEU A 205 -4.56 8.82 -7.72
CA LEU A 205 -3.26 9.48 -7.78
C LEU A 205 -3.35 10.99 -8.05
N LYS A 206 -4.34 11.44 -8.84
CA LYS A 206 -4.57 12.88 -9.09
C LYS A 206 -5.09 13.61 -7.86
N ALA A 207 -5.85 12.93 -7.00
CA ALA A 207 -6.32 13.51 -5.74
C ALA A 207 -5.20 13.67 -4.70
N ILE A 208 -4.11 12.91 -4.84
CA ILE A 208 -2.91 13.05 -4.00
C ILE A 208 -2.13 14.28 -4.46
N THR A 209 -2.35 15.41 -3.78
CA THR A 209 -1.81 16.73 -4.17
C THR A 209 -0.38 16.98 -3.68
N THR A 210 0.13 16.17 -2.75
CA THR A 210 1.48 16.30 -2.21
C THR A 210 2.44 15.29 -2.85
N GLU A 211 3.75 15.53 -2.68
CA GLU A 211 4.79 14.56 -3.04
C GLU A 211 4.90 13.44 -2.00
N LYS A 212 4.80 13.79 -0.71
CA LYS A 212 4.90 12.85 0.41
C LYS A 212 3.55 12.23 0.72
N VAL A 213 3.54 10.93 0.96
CA VAL A 213 2.35 10.17 1.33
C VAL A 213 2.60 9.37 2.61
N TYR A 214 1.62 9.37 3.51
CA TYR A 214 1.52 8.35 4.55
C TYR A 214 0.40 7.38 4.17
N LEU A 215 0.66 6.08 4.20
CA LEU A 215 -0.34 5.06 3.89
C LEU A 215 -0.91 4.50 5.19
N THR A 216 -2.23 4.59 5.36
CA THR A 216 -2.91 3.90 6.45
C THR A 216 -3.88 2.89 5.87
N ILE A 217 -3.75 1.64 6.30
CA ILE A 217 -4.42 0.50 5.70
C ILE A 217 -5.22 -0.21 6.77
N ASP A 218 -6.53 0.04 6.77
CA ASP A 218 -7.48 -0.67 7.60
C ASP A 218 -7.85 -2.01 6.95
N ALA A 219 -7.80 -3.09 7.72
CA ALA A 219 -8.20 -4.41 7.25
C ALA A 219 -9.67 -4.44 6.79
N ASP A 220 -10.56 -3.66 7.41
CA ASP A 220 -11.99 -3.60 7.05
C ASP A 220 -12.27 -2.83 5.75
N GLY A 221 -11.30 -2.07 5.25
CA GLY A 221 -11.37 -1.42 3.94
C GLY A 221 -11.50 -2.42 2.80
N PHE A 222 -10.96 -3.62 2.98
CA PHE A 222 -11.09 -4.73 2.05
C PHE A 222 -12.45 -5.39 2.14
N ASP A 223 -12.88 -6.04 1.06
CA ASP A 223 -14.07 -6.88 1.15
C ASP A 223 -13.83 -8.04 2.16
N PRO A 224 -14.82 -8.38 3.02
CA PRO A 224 -14.69 -9.49 3.98
C PRO A 224 -14.36 -10.84 3.35
N VAL A 225 -14.57 -11.04 2.03
CA VAL A 225 -14.09 -12.26 1.35
C VAL A 225 -12.56 -12.35 1.31
N HIS A 226 -11.87 -11.22 1.40
CA HIS A 226 -10.40 -11.13 1.40
C HIS A 226 -9.85 -11.03 2.82
N LEU A 227 -10.39 -10.14 3.66
CA LEU A 227 -9.95 -9.93 5.04
C LEU A 227 -11.15 -10.02 6.03
N PRO A 228 -11.65 -11.22 6.34
CA PRO A 228 -12.88 -11.39 7.15
C PRO A 228 -12.72 -11.04 8.64
N ALA A 229 -11.51 -11.12 9.18
CA ALA A 229 -11.20 -11.05 10.61
C ALA A 229 -10.75 -9.64 11.05
N THR A 230 -11.74 -8.76 11.23
CA THR A 230 -11.62 -7.38 11.72
C THR A 230 -12.73 -7.07 12.73
N GLY A 231 -12.60 -5.98 13.48
CA GLY A 231 -13.59 -5.50 14.44
C GLY A 231 -14.94 -5.17 13.79
N THR A 232 -14.93 -4.47 12.64
CA THR A 232 -16.15 -3.94 12.00
C THR A 232 -16.20 -4.27 10.50
N PRO A 233 -16.37 -5.55 10.11
CA PRO A 233 -16.35 -5.94 8.70
C PRO A 233 -17.53 -5.35 7.92
N VAL A 234 -17.25 -4.65 6.81
CA VAL A 234 -18.28 -4.05 5.95
C VAL A 234 -18.30 -4.73 4.57
N PRO A 235 -19.43 -5.32 4.11
CA PRO A 235 -19.50 -5.98 2.79
C PRO A 235 -19.26 -5.03 1.61
N GLY A 236 -18.87 -5.59 0.46
CA GLY A 236 -18.73 -4.85 -0.81
C GLY A 236 -17.53 -3.93 -0.80
N GLY A 237 -16.37 -4.40 -0.32
CA GLY A 237 -15.16 -3.61 -0.10
C GLY A 237 -14.15 -3.66 -1.24
N LEU A 238 -12.93 -3.20 -0.95
CA LEU A 238 -11.84 -3.20 -1.92
C LEU A 238 -11.45 -4.63 -2.31
N GLU A 239 -11.34 -4.85 -3.61
CA GLU A 239 -10.80 -6.09 -4.15
C GLU A 239 -9.30 -6.18 -3.91
N TRP A 240 -8.81 -7.37 -3.54
CA TRP A 240 -7.41 -7.60 -3.16
C TRP A 240 -6.38 -7.02 -4.15
N ASN A 241 -6.49 -7.42 -5.42
CA ASN A 241 -5.54 -6.99 -6.45
C ASN A 241 -5.69 -5.51 -6.81
N TYR A 242 -6.88 -4.92 -6.59
CA TYR A 242 -7.08 -3.49 -6.78
C TYR A 242 -6.28 -2.70 -5.75
N ALA A 243 -6.40 -3.05 -4.47
CA ALA A 243 -5.71 -2.36 -3.38
C ALA A 243 -4.18 -2.49 -3.50
N LEU A 244 -3.67 -3.70 -3.75
CA LEU A 244 -2.22 -3.90 -3.96
C LEU A 244 -1.70 -3.17 -5.20
N GLY A 245 -2.50 -3.12 -6.27
CA GLY A 245 -2.20 -2.31 -7.45
C GLY A 245 -2.10 -0.82 -7.11
N LEU A 246 -3.04 -0.29 -6.33
CA LEU A 246 -3.03 1.10 -5.88
C LEU A 246 -1.79 1.42 -5.03
N ILE A 247 -1.48 0.56 -4.05
CA ILE A 247 -0.27 0.69 -3.21
C ILE A 247 0.97 0.75 -4.11
N GLY A 248 1.12 -0.18 -5.05
CA GLY A 248 2.24 -0.16 -6.00
C GLY A 248 2.31 1.12 -6.85
N GLN A 249 1.17 1.62 -7.32
CA GLN A 249 1.11 2.88 -8.06
C GLN A 249 1.50 4.09 -7.20
N ILE A 250 1.14 4.11 -5.91
CA ILE A 250 1.54 5.16 -4.98
C ILE A 250 3.06 5.14 -4.77
N PHE A 251 3.64 3.99 -4.46
CA PHE A 251 5.10 3.86 -4.31
C PHE A 251 5.87 4.27 -5.57
N LYS A 252 5.30 4.02 -6.75
CA LYS A 252 5.91 4.39 -8.03
C LYS A 252 5.94 5.91 -8.27
N HIS A 253 4.96 6.66 -7.78
CA HIS A 253 4.77 8.07 -8.15
C HIS A 253 4.93 9.07 -7.00
N LYS A 254 4.90 8.61 -5.74
CA LYS A 254 4.88 9.43 -4.54
C LYS A 254 5.93 8.95 -3.56
N LYS A 255 6.46 9.82 -2.72
CA LYS A 255 7.41 9.45 -1.65
C LYS A 255 6.63 8.97 -0.43
N VAL A 256 6.65 7.67 -0.15
CA VAL A 256 5.93 7.13 1.02
C VAL A 256 6.83 7.31 2.25
N VAL A 257 6.38 8.11 3.23
CA VAL A 257 7.18 8.50 4.41
C VAL A 257 6.96 7.58 5.62
N GLY A 258 5.93 6.77 5.59
CA GLY A 258 5.59 5.76 6.58
C GLY A 258 4.29 5.06 6.19
N ALA A 259 3.99 3.97 6.87
CA ALA A 259 2.72 3.30 6.71
C ALA A 259 2.25 2.64 8.01
N ASP A 260 0.97 2.27 8.06
CA ASP A 260 0.44 1.33 9.04
C ASP A 260 -0.53 0.33 8.43
N VAL A 261 -0.69 -0.80 9.14
CA VAL A 261 -1.72 -1.82 8.91
C VAL A 261 -2.41 -2.05 10.25
N VAL A 262 -3.73 -1.87 10.27
CA VAL A 262 -4.55 -1.83 11.49
C VAL A 262 -5.80 -2.72 11.35
N GLU A 263 -6.54 -2.87 12.45
CA GLU A 263 -7.80 -3.62 12.57
C GLU A 263 -7.75 -5.10 12.20
N VAL A 264 -6.55 -5.69 12.22
CA VAL A 264 -6.39 -7.15 12.11
C VAL A 264 -6.78 -7.77 13.44
N SER A 265 -7.91 -8.47 13.48
CA SER A 265 -8.45 -9.12 14.68
C SER A 265 -8.50 -10.65 14.48
N PRO A 266 -7.42 -11.36 14.82
CA PRO A 266 -7.30 -12.80 14.56
C PRO A 266 -8.47 -13.63 15.08
N ARG A 267 -8.86 -14.66 14.32
CA ARG A 267 -9.92 -15.60 14.69
C ARG A 267 -9.38 -17.01 14.83
N ALA A 268 -9.82 -17.72 15.87
CA ALA A 268 -9.37 -19.08 16.12
C ALA A 268 -9.69 -20.01 14.93
N GLY A 269 -8.65 -20.64 14.37
CA GLY A 269 -8.77 -21.57 13.25
C GLY A 269 -8.82 -20.91 11.86
N GLU A 270 -8.70 -19.60 11.79
CA GLU A 270 -8.60 -18.82 10.55
C GLU A 270 -7.24 -18.09 10.53
N ASN A 271 -6.68 -17.86 9.33
CA ASN A 271 -5.42 -17.12 9.17
C ASN A 271 -5.42 -16.23 7.92
N LEU A 272 -6.57 -16.07 7.26
CA LEU A 272 -6.65 -15.40 5.97
C LEU A 272 -6.35 -13.90 6.09
N THR A 273 -6.92 -13.23 7.10
CA THR A 273 -6.67 -11.80 7.31
C THR A 273 -5.23 -11.53 7.72
N GLU A 274 -4.68 -12.36 8.60
CA GLU A 274 -3.32 -12.26 9.13
C GLU A 274 -2.30 -12.48 8.01
N TYR A 275 -2.52 -13.48 7.17
CA TYR A 275 -1.72 -13.72 5.98
C TYR A 275 -1.84 -12.55 4.98
N GLY A 276 -3.04 -12.03 4.76
CA GLY A 276 -3.26 -10.86 3.91
C GLY A 276 -2.53 -9.62 4.43
N ALA A 277 -2.69 -9.27 5.69
CA ALA A 277 -1.99 -8.16 6.33
C ALA A 277 -0.46 -8.33 6.28
N ALA A 278 0.05 -9.55 6.45
CA ALA A 278 1.46 -9.86 6.25
C ALA A 278 1.90 -9.66 4.79
N GLN A 279 1.08 -10.04 3.80
CA GLN A 279 1.35 -9.76 2.39
C GLN A 279 1.33 -8.25 2.08
N ILE A 280 0.42 -7.48 2.67
CA ILE A 280 0.40 -6.02 2.57
C ILE A 280 1.71 -5.45 3.09
N CYS A 281 2.13 -5.84 4.31
CA CYS A 281 3.41 -5.43 4.89
C CYS A 281 4.59 -5.76 3.97
N HIS A 282 4.59 -6.96 3.39
CA HIS A 282 5.61 -7.39 2.44
C HIS A 282 5.63 -6.52 1.17
N SER A 283 4.47 -6.19 0.60
CA SER A 283 4.37 -5.28 -0.54
C SER A 283 4.78 -3.84 -0.20
N LEU A 284 4.52 -3.35 1.02
CA LEU A 284 5.04 -2.07 1.50
C LEU A 284 6.58 -2.06 1.55
N MET A 285 7.20 -3.14 2.04
CA MET A 285 8.68 -3.30 2.04
C MET A 285 9.23 -3.32 0.62
N ALA A 286 8.58 -4.02 -0.30
CA ALA A 286 8.97 -4.06 -1.71
C ALA A 286 8.86 -2.68 -2.38
N GLY A 287 7.78 -1.94 -2.09
CA GLY A 287 7.63 -0.54 -2.52
C GLY A 287 8.75 0.35 -1.98
N ARG A 288 9.12 0.20 -0.70
CA ARG A 288 10.24 0.93 -0.09
C ARG A 288 11.57 0.62 -0.79
N LEU A 289 11.80 -0.64 -1.14
CA LEU A 289 13.00 -1.06 -1.87
C LEU A 289 13.10 -0.35 -3.23
N ILE A 290 12.01 -0.27 -4.00
CA ILE A 290 11.96 0.46 -5.28
C ILE A 290 12.40 1.91 -5.09
N GLN A 291 11.86 2.59 -4.09
CA GLN A 291 12.21 4.00 -3.81
C GLN A 291 13.67 4.17 -3.37
N SER A 292 14.20 3.22 -2.61
CA SER A 292 15.60 3.27 -2.19
C SER A 292 16.58 3.16 -3.36
N HIS A 293 16.25 2.35 -4.38
CA HIS A 293 17.05 2.22 -5.60
C HIS A 293 16.97 3.47 -6.48
N GLN A 294 15.78 4.03 -6.67
CA GLN A 294 15.61 5.29 -7.40
C GLN A 294 16.42 6.44 -6.77
N ILE A 295 16.48 6.51 -5.44
CA ILE A 295 17.30 7.51 -4.74
C ILE A 295 18.80 7.28 -4.98
N LYS A 296 19.26 6.03 -4.97
CA LYS A 296 20.67 5.69 -5.23
C LYS A 296 21.08 6.02 -6.66
N ASP A 297 20.22 5.75 -7.64
CA ASP A 297 20.48 6.07 -9.05
C ASP A 297 20.55 7.59 -9.27
N MET A 298 19.60 8.36 -8.72
CA MET A 298 19.64 9.83 -8.77
C MET A 298 20.89 10.43 -8.10
N ASN A 299 21.32 9.88 -6.96
CA ASN A 299 22.52 10.34 -6.28
C ASN A 299 23.81 9.99 -7.03
N ASN A 300 23.84 8.85 -7.72
CA ASN A 300 24.95 8.47 -8.61
C ASN A 300 25.02 9.38 -9.84
N ASP A 301 23.88 9.71 -10.45
CA ASP A 301 23.81 10.66 -11.57
C ASP A 301 24.24 12.07 -11.14
N HIS A 302 23.82 12.53 -9.95
CA HIS A 302 24.25 13.83 -9.42
C HIS A 302 25.76 13.88 -9.11
N ASN A 303 26.34 12.76 -8.65
CA ASN A 303 27.78 12.66 -8.43
C ASN A 303 28.57 12.54 -9.74
N ASN A 304 28.00 11.94 -10.78
CA ASN A 304 28.60 11.93 -12.13
C ASN A 304 28.55 13.32 -12.78
N LEU A 305 27.43 14.05 -12.67
CA LEU A 305 27.32 15.45 -13.12
C LEU A 305 28.32 16.38 -12.41
N LYS A 306 28.64 16.13 -11.14
CA LYS A 306 29.70 16.87 -10.42
C LYS A 306 31.12 16.49 -10.90
N ARG A 307 31.35 15.25 -11.34
CA ARG A 307 32.63 14.82 -11.93
C ARG A 307 32.84 15.35 -13.34
N ASP A 308 31.76 15.49 -14.12
CA ASP A 308 31.82 15.99 -15.50
C ASP A 308 32.08 17.51 -15.59
N SER A 309 31.90 18.25 -14.49
CA SER A 309 32.30 19.67 -14.43
C SER A 309 33.81 19.92 -14.25
N MET A 310 34.63 18.86 -14.19
CA MET A 310 36.09 18.97 -14.00
C MET A 310 36.95 18.37 -15.14
N PHE A 311 36.35 17.81 -16.18
CA PHE A 311 37.10 17.32 -17.34
C PHE A 311 36.37 17.64 -18.64
N ASN A 312 36.66 18.81 -19.21
CA ASN A 312 36.36 19.08 -20.60
C ASN A 312 37.63 18.83 -21.44
N SER A 313 37.71 17.65 -22.05
CA SER A 313 38.33 17.42 -23.37
C SER A 313 38.39 15.92 -23.66
N ARG A 314 37.42 15.39 -24.41
CA ARG A 314 37.65 14.43 -25.49
C ARG A 314 36.37 14.19 -26.29
N SER A 315 36.61 14.10 -27.58
CA SER A 315 35.71 14.01 -28.73
C SER A 315 34.82 12.76 -28.75
N ASP A 316 33.59 12.98 -29.20
CA ASP A 316 32.76 12.17 -30.09
C ASP A 316 32.95 10.65 -30.11
N SER A 317 32.00 9.97 -29.48
CA SER A 317 31.33 8.83 -30.09
C SER A 317 29.87 8.83 -29.64
N GLU A 318 29.00 9.36 -30.49
CA GLU A 318 27.55 9.25 -30.36
C GLU A 318 27.16 7.78 -30.25
N ILE A 319 26.43 7.44 -29.19
CA ILE A 319 25.68 6.19 -29.13
C ILE A 319 24.37 6.45 -29.88
N ASP A 320 24.30 5.91 -31.08
CA ASP A 320 23.10 5.85 -31.92
C ASP A 320 22.02 4.99 -31.23
N PHE A 321 21.01 5.66 -30.68
CA PHE A 321 19.73 5.03 -30.34
C PHE A 321 18.83 5.14 -31.56
N GLY A 322 18.98 4.19 -32.49
CA GLY A 322 18.21 4.15 -33.72
C GLY A 322 16.70 4.36 -33.49
N ASP A 323 16.11 5.18 -34.36
CA ASP A 323 14.68 5.47 -34.48
C ASP A 323 13.83 4.19 -34.44
N GLY A 324 13.35 3.82 -33.26
CA GLY A 324 12.59 2.58 -33.01
C GLY A 324 11.16 2.78 -32.52
N LEU A 325 10.72 4.02 -32.32
CA LEU A 325 9.32 4.32 -32.04
C LEU A 325 8.69 4.83 -33.33
N GLY A 326 8.17 3.90 -34.12
CA GLY A 326 7.31 4.20 -35.26
C GLY A 326 6.11 5.07 -34.85
N PRO A 327 5.34 5.58 -35.82
CA PRO A 327 4.22 6.48 -35.55
C PRO A 327 3.24 5.87 -34.53
N PRO A 328 2.53 6.70 -33.73
CA PRO A 328 1.58 6.23 -32.74
C PRO A 328 0.55 5.29 -33.36
N VAL A 329 0.38 4.12 -32.75
CA VAL A 329 -0.56 3.09 -33.22
C VAL A 329 -1.98 3.58 -32.99
N ILE A 330 -2.69 3.87 -34.07
CA ILE A 330 -4.13 4.14 -34.07
C ILE A 330 -4.83 2.78 -34.15
N GLY A 331 -5.27 2.24 -33.01
CA GLY A 331 -5.94 0.94 -32.98
C GLY A 331 -7.35 0.97 -33.57
N ARG A 332 -7.77 -0.18 -34.10
CA ARG A 332 -9.07 -0.40 -34.77
C ARG A 332 -9.90 -1.43 -34.01
N SER A 333 -11.20 -1.48 -34.26
CA SER A 333 -12.07 -2.51 -33.66
C SER A 333 -11.67 -3.90 -34.17
N VAL A 334 -11.85 -4.94 -33.35
CA VAL A 334 -11.60 -6.35 -33.75
C VAL A 334 -12.50 -6.75 -34.93
N GLU A 335 -13.69 -6.16 -35.03
CA GLU A 335 -14.65 -6.37 -36.12
C GLU A 335 -14.15 -5.84 -37.48
N GLU A 336 -13.13 -4.98 -37.47
CA GLU A 336 -12.52 -4.38 -38.67
C GLU A 336 -11.23 -5.09 -39.09
N CYS A 337 -10.87 -6.22 -38.45
CA CYS A 337 -9.64 -6.95 -38.71
C CYS A 337 -9.90 -8.26 -39.49
N ASP A 338 -9.13 -8.51 -40.54
CA ASP A 338 -9.43 -9.58 -41.50
C ASP A 338 -8.60 -10.86 -41.27
N SER A 339 -7.69 -10.86 -40.30
CA SER A 339 -6.86 -12.02 -39.97
C SER A 339 -6.36 -12.02 -38.53
N LEU A 340 -5.98 -13.20 -38.03
CA LEU A 340 -5.33 -13.35 -36.72
C LEU A 340 -4.10 -12.45 -36.58
N LYS A 341 -3.27 -12.38 -37.63
CA LYS A 341 -2.09 -11.52 -37.63
C LYS A 341 -2.48 -10.03 -37.49
N ASP A 342 -3.53 -9.62 -38.19
CA ASP A 342 -4.04 -8.26 -38.20
C ASP A 342 -4.64 -7.85 -36.85
N ILE A 343 -5.36 -8.75 -36.19
CA ILE A 343 -5.85 -8.58 -34.81
C ILE A 343 -4.67 -8.33 -33.85
N PHE A 344 -3.57 -9.09 -33.97
CA PHE A 344 -2.40 -8.92 -33.10
C PHE A 344 -1.60 -7.64 -33.37
N GLU A 345 -1.63 -7.14 -34.61
CA GLU A 345 -0.84 -5.98 -35.02
C GLU A 345 -1.61 -4.66 -34.84
N ASN A 346 -2.94 -4.66 -35.02
CA ASN A 346 -3.72 -3.44 -35.22
C ASN A 346 -4.99 -3.31 -34.34
N ALA A 347 -5.45 -4.36 -33.66
CA ALA A 347 -6.58 -4.26 -32.73
C ALA A 347 -6.09 -3.91 -31.31
N LEU A 348 -6.70 -2.89 -30.70
CA LEU A 348 -6.40 -2.46 -29.32
C LEU A 348 -7.19 -3.36 -28.34
N PRO A 349 -6.55 -4.20 -27.50
CA PRO A 349 -7.30 -5.13 -26.66
C PRO A 349 -7.73 -4.47 -25.35
N ALA A 350 -9.03 -4.52 -25.04
CA ALA A 350 -9.44 -4.64 -23.65
C ALA A 350 -8.79 -5.94 -23.12
N PHE A 351 -8.02 -5.86 -22.03
CA PHE A 351 -7.09 -6.87 -21.49
C PHE A 351 -5.70 -6.96 -22.17
N GLY A 352 -4.78 -6.13 -21.67
CA GLY A 352 -3.35 -6.45 -21.49
C GLY A 352 -2.57 -7.02 -22.67
N GLY A 353 -2.41 -6.27 -23.77
CA GLY A 353 -1.69 -6.70 -24.99
C GLY A 353 -0.23 -7.16 -24.80
N ALA A 354 0.42 -6.86 -23.67
CA ALA A 354 1.76 -7.36 -23.37
C ALA A 354 1.80 -8.89 -23.18
N TYR A 355 0.73 -9.50 -22.66
CA TYR A 355 0.70 -10.94 -22.37
C TYR A 355 0.50 -11.77 -23.65
N LEU A 356 -0.41 -11.34 -24.52
CA LEU A 356 -0.67 -11.99 -25.82
C LEU A 356 0.54 -11.94 -26.76
N LYS A 357 1.25 -10.80 -26.81
CA LYS A 357 2.47 -10.68 -27.62
C LYS A 357 3.60 -11.59 -27.12
N ARG A 358 3.68 -11.81 -25.81
CA ARG A 358 4.65 -12.72 -25.19
C ARG A 358 4.31 -14.19 -25.46
N VAL A 359 3.03 -14.56 -25.32
CA VAL A 359 2.52 -15.90 -25.67
C VAL A 359 2.73 -16.18 -27.15
N TYR A 360 2.42 -15.23 -28.04
CA TYR A 360 2.68 -15.36 -29.47
C TYR A 360 4.16 -15.53 -29.78
N GLY A 361 5.04 -14.76 -29.13
CA GLY A 361 6.50 -14.92 -29.29
C GLY A 361 6.98 -16.32 -28.92
N ILE A 362 6.48 -16.86 -27.80
CA ILE A 362 6.81 -18.21 -27.32
C ILE A 362 6.29 -19.28 -28.29
N LEU A 363 5.03 -19.17 -28.72
CA LEU A 363 4.42 -20.11 -29.68
C LEU A 363 5.14 -20.08 -31.03
N ARG A 364 5.45 -18.89 -31.55
CA ARG A 364 6.17 -18.72 -32.81
C ARG A 364 7.58 -19.31 -32.73
N ALA A 365 8.30 -19.08 -31.64
CA ALA A 365 9.62 -19.66 -31.44
C ALA A 365 9.56 -21.19 -31.37
N ALA A 366 8.58 -21.74 -30.66
CA ALA A 366 8.43 -23.18 -30.54
C ALA A 366 8.06 -23.85 -31.88
N VAL A 367 7.18 -23.23 -32.70
CA VAL A 367 6.89 -23.68 -34.07
C VAL A 367 8.13 -23.63 -34.97
N LEU A 368 8.88 -22.52 -34.95
CA LEU A 368 10.09 -22.38 -35.79
C LEU A 368 11.19 -23.39 -35.43
N ASN A 369 11.23 -23.86 -34.19
CA ASN A 369 12.22 -24.82 -33.72
C ASN A 369 11.69 -26.27 -33.69
N ASN A 370 10.53 -26.55 -34.31
CA ASN A 370 9.89 -27.88 -34.33
C ASN A 370 9.71 -28.50 -32.94
N VAL A 371 9.47 -27.68 -31.92
CA VAL A 371 9.20 -28.15 -30.56
C VAL A 371 7.75 -28.66 -30.50
N PRO A 372 7.49 -29.91 -30.06
CA PRO A 372 6.13 -30.40 -29.86
C PRO A 372 5.42 -29.57 -28.78
N LEU A 373 4.22 -29.05 -29.09
CA LEU A 373 3.44 -28.23 -28.17
C LEU A 373 2.08 -28.85 -27.91
N VAL A 374 1.63 -28.77 -26.65
CA VAL A 374 0.24 -28.99 -26.26
C VAL A 374 -0.25 -27.69 -25.62
N ILE A 375 -1.32 -27.12 -26.16
CA ILE A 375 -1.94 -25.90 -25.63
C ILE A 375 -3.26 -26.30 -24.97
N SER A 376 -3.42 -25.94 -23.70
CA SER A 376 -4.71 -26.03 -23.00
C SER A 376 -5.18 -24.62 -22.66
N VAL A 377 -6.38 -24.27 -23.10
CA VAL A 377 -7.04 -23.00 -22.79
C VAL A 377 -8.14 -23.30 -21.78
N ALA A 378 -8.06 -22.70 -20.59
CA ALA A 378 -9.09 -22.82 -19.56
C ALA A 378 -9.51 -21.43 -19.07
N GLY A 379 -10.81 -21.15 -19.18
CA GLY A 379 -11.47 -19.90 -18.79
C GLY A 379 -12.80 -19.73 -19.51
N PRO A 380 -13.76 -18.95 -18.97
CA PRO A 380 -15.00 -18.65 -19.68
C PRO A 380 -14.67 -17.81 -20.93
N VAL A 381 -14.91 -18.37 -22.11
CA VAL A 381 -14.85 -17.64 -23.38
C VAL A 381 -16.19 -16.94 -23.55
N THR A 382 -16.32 -15.71 -23.03
CA THR A 382 -17.37 -14.81 -23.51
C THR A 382 -16.97 -14.32 -24.89
N VAL A 383 -17.63 -14.84 -25.91
CA VAL A 383 -17.57 -14.29 -27.27
C VAL A 383 -18.39 -13.00 -27.25
N SER A 384 -17.72 -11.85 -27.31
CA SER A 384 -18.34 -10.58 -27.69
C SER A 384 -18.10 -10.36 -29.17
#